data_AF-A0A513X013-F1
#
_entry.id   AF-A0A513X013-F1
#
_cell.length_a   1.000
_cell.length_b   1.000
_cell.length_c   1.000
_cell.angle_alpha   90.00
_cell.angle_beta   90.00
_cell.angle_gamma   90.00
#
_symmetry.space_group_name_H-M   'P 1'
#
loop_
_entity.id
_entity.type
_entity.pdbx_description
1 polymer ?
#
loop_
_entity_poly.entity_id
_entity_poly.type
_entity_poly.pdbx_seq_one_letter_code
_entity_poly.pdbx_strand_id
1 'polypeptide(L)'
;MIPFEYLFLNLDAVVLAYLIIDDGSSDPSGIVIHTENYTWIEVYKLAGLFHYLFNIEATVQNHNGQPMLYIKSKSINRLRELVIPYILPMFSYKINHGKKF
;
A
#
# COMPACT_ATOMS: atom_id res chain seq x y z
N MET A 1 0.22 -16.71 9.67
CA MET A 1 -0.46 -15.55 10.29
C MET A 1 0.62 -14.63 10.84
N ILE A 2 0.70 -13.40 10.36
CA ILE A 2 1.64 -12.40 10.90
C ILE A 2 1.01 -11.82 12.19
N PRO A 3 1.70 -11.82 13.34
CA PRO A 3 1.18 -11.21 14.56
C PRO A 3 0.89 -9.72 14.36
N PHE A 4 -0.29 -9.26 14.81
CA PHE A 4 -0.71 -7.86 14.60
C PHE A 4 0.22 -6.88 15.32
N GLU A 5 0.69 -7.25 16.51
CA GLU A 5 1.62 -6.46 17.30
C GLU A 5 2.94 -6.25 16.56
N TYR A 6 3.42 -7.29 15.86
CA TYR A 6 4.63 -7.18 15.05
C TYR A 6 4.44 -6.21 13.87
N LEU A 7 3.30 -6.29 13.19
CA LEU A 7 2.98 -5.37 12.10
C LEU A 7 2.86 -3.93 12.60
N PHE A 8 2.18 -3.71 13.72
CA PHE A 8 2.01 -2.39 14.32
C PHE A 8 3.34 -1.73 14.71
N LEU A 9 4.27 -2.49 15.30
CA LEU A 9 5.54 -1.97 15.78
C LEU A 9 6.58 -1.70 14.69
N ASN A 10 6.48 -2.39 13.55
CA ASN A 10 7.51 -2.36 12.51
C ASN A 10 7.05 -1.69 11.21
N LEU A 11 5.76 -1.39 11.05
CA LEU A 11 5.28 -0.73 9.84
C LEU A 11 5.63 0.76 9.87
N ASP A 12 6.67 1.12 9.12
CA ASP A 12 7.09 2.50 8.87
C ASP A 12 7.07 2.84 7.36
N ALA A 13 7.55 4.04 7.02
CA ALA A 13 7.59 4.49 5.63
C ALA A 13 8.54 3.67 4.75
N VAL A 14 9.60 3.08 5.31
CA VAL A 14 10.53 2.21 4.58
C VAL A 14 9.82 0.90 4.25
N VAL A 15 9.21 0.25 5.25
CA VAL A 15 8.46 -1.01 5.04
C VAL A 15 7.33 -0.80 4.03
N LEU A 16 6.62 0.33 4.10
CA LEU A 16 5.58 0.67 3.13
C LEU A 16 6.14 0.84 1.71
N ALA A 17 7.32 1.45 1.56
CA ALA A 17 7.98 1.59 0.27
C ALA A 17 8.35 0.23 -0.34
N TYR A 18 8.92 -0.68 0.46
CA TYR A 18 9.28 -2.03 0.01
C TYR A 18 8.05 -2.87 -0.35
N LEU A 19 6.96 -2.74 0.41
CA LEU A 19 5.69 -3.41 0.08
C LEU A 19 5.16 -2.97 -1.30
N ILE A 20 5.33 -1.68 -1.66
CA ILE A 20 4.95 -1.17 -2.99
C ILE A 20 5.93 -1.63 -4.07
N ILE A 21 7.23 -1.70 -3.77
CA ILE A 21 8.23 -2.18 -4.72
C ILE A 21 7.94 -3.62 -5.11
N ASP A 22 7.69 -4.49 -4.13
CA ASP A 22 7.50 -5.92 -4.34
C ASP A 22 6.10 -6.17 -4.95
N ASP A 23 5.06 -5.87 -4.19
CA ASP A 23 3.68 -6.28 -4.51
C ASP A 23 2.78 -5.13 -4.99
N GLY A 24 3.33 -3.93 -5.17
CA GLY A 24 2.56 -2.78 -5.67
C GLY A 24 2.34 -2.82 -7.19
N SER A 25 1.18 -2.34 -7.63
CA SER A 25 0.88 -2.07 -9.03
C SER A 25 0.09 -0.78 -9.18
N SER A 26 0.32 -0.05 -10.28
CA SER A 26 -0.38 1.19 -10.56
C SER A 26 -1.79 0.92 -11.10
N ASP A 27 -2.78 1.62 -10.56
CA ASP A 27 -4.16 1.66 -11.08
C ASP A 27 -4.45 3.07 -11.63
N PRO A 28 -5.32 3.25 -12.65
CA PRO A 28 -5.67 4.58 -13.15
C PRO A 28 -6.14 5.57 -12.08
N SER A 29 -6.71 5.06 -10.98
CA SER A 29 -7.29 5.84 -9.90
C SER A 29 -6.59 5.66 -8.55
N GLY A 30 -5.48 4.91 -8.48
CA GLY A 30 -4.83 4.61 -7.22
C GLY A 30 -3.61 3.69 -7.34
N ILE A 31 -3.32 2.99 -6.25
CA ILE A 31 -2.27 1.96 -6.21
C ILE A 31 -2.86 0.72 -5.57
N VAL A 32 -2.65 -0.41 -6.22
CA VAL A 32 -2.98 -1.73 -5.71
C VAL A 32 -1.75 -2.31 -5.01
N ILE A 33 -1.96 -3.02 -3.91
CA ILE A 33 -0.97 -3.91 -3.30
C ILE A 33 -1.56 -5.31 -3.31
N HIS A 34 -0.84 -6.23 -3.95
CA HIS A 34 -1.25 -7.62 -4.13
C HIS A 34 -1.11 -8.39 -2.81
N THR A 35 -2.22 -8.46 -2.06
CA THR A 35 -2.32 -9.12 -0.76
C THR A 35 -3.07 -10.46 -0.81
N GLU A 36 -3.24 -11.04 -1.98
CA GLU A 36 -4.08 -12.22 -2.21
C GLU A 36 -3.64 -13.48 -1.44
N ASN A 37 -2.37 -13.51 -1.01
CA ASN A 37 -1.80 -14.58 -0.20
C ASN A 37 -2.10 -14.44 1.31
N TYR A 38 -2.83 -13.40 1.73
CA TYR A 38 -3.21 -13.16 3.11
C TYR A 38 -4.72 -13.39 3.35
N THR A 39 -5.10 -13.50 4.63
CA THR A 39 -6.52 -13.60 5.00
C THR A 39 -7.19 -12.22 4.96
N TRP A 40 -8.51 -12.21 4.75
CA TRP A 40 -9.32 -10.98 4.79
C TRP A 40 -9.08 -10.16 6.06
N ILE A 41 -9.00 -10.83 7.21
CA ILE A 41 -8.81 -10.19 8.52
C ILE A 41 -7.43 -9.50 8.60
N GLU A 42 -6.39 -10.13 8.06
CA GLU A 42 -5.04 -9.53 8.00
C GLU A 42 -5.04 -8.29 7.10
N VAL A 43 -5.68 -8.34 5.94
CA VAL A 43 -5.71 -7.20 5.01
C VAL A 43 -6.56 -6.04 5.54
N TYR A 44 -7.67 -6.31 6.25
CA TYR A 44 -8.43 -5.27 6.94
C TYR A 44 -7.63 -4.60 8.06
N LYS A 45 -6.85 -5.38 8.83
CA LYS A 45 -5.94 -4.83 9.84
C LYS A 45 -4.87 -3.95 9.20
N LEU A 46 -4.27 -4.40 8.09
CA LEU A 46 -3.29 -3.63 7.34
C LEU A 46 -3.88 -2.31 6.82
N ALA A 47 -5.09 -2.33 6.27
CA ALA A 47 -5.81 -1.13 5.84
C ALA A 47 -6.03 -0.14 7.00
N GLY A 48 -6.41 -0.65 8.18
CA GLY A 48 -6.56 0.16 9.39
C GLY A 48 -5.26 0.80 9.85
N LEU A 49 -4.14 0.05 9.80
CA LEU A 49 -2.82 0.56 10.14
C LEU A 49 -2.34 1.64 9.17
N PHE A 50 -2.62 1.51 7.87
CA PHE A 50 -2.31 2.55 6.89
C PHE A 50 -2.99 3.87 7.22
N HIS A 51 -4.26 3.79 7.63
CA HIS A 51 -4.99 4.97 8.06
C HIS A 51 -4.41 5.54 9.35
N TYR A 52 -4.24 4.71 10.38
CA TYR A 52 -3.81 5.14 11.71
C TYR A 52 -2.39 5.74 11.74
N LEU A 53 -1.43 5.09 11.08
CA LEU A 53 -0.01 5.48 11.13
C LEU A 53 0.35 6.56 10.12
N PHE A 54 -0.29 6.56 8.94
CA PHE A 54 0.15 7.38 7.81
C PHE A 54 -0.89 8.35 7.27
N ASN A 55 -2.13 8.28 7.77
CA ASN A 55 -3.29 8.96 7.20
C ASN A 55 -3.50 8.60 5.71
N ILE A 56 -3.31 7.32 5.38
CA ILE A 56 -3.54 6.76 4.04
C ILE A 56 -4.85 5.99 4.04
N GLU A 57 -5.76 6.34 3.15
CA GLU A 57 -7.01 5.62 2.97
C GLU A 57 -6.84 4.49 1.97
N ALA A 58 -7.10 3.27 2.43
CA ALA A 58 -7.16 2.07 1.62
C ALA A 58 -8.53 1.38 1.76
N THR A 59 -8.89 0.58 0.76
CA THR A 59 -10.03 -0.34 0.78
C THR A 59 -9.55 -1.75 0.51
N VAL A 60 -10.20 -2.74 1.13
CA VAL A 60 -10.00 -4.15 0.79
C VAL A 60 -10.99 -4.52 -0.31
N GLN A 61 -10.46 -4.95 -1.45
CA GLN A 61 -11.21 -5.37 -2.63
C GLN A 61 -11.21 -6.89 -2.76
N ASN A 62 -12.22 -7.43 -3.46
CA ASN A 62 -12.30 -8.83 -3.80
C ASN A 62 -11.69 -9.06 -5.19
N HIS A 63 -10.54 -9.71 -5.23
CA HIS A 63 -9.90 -10.17 -6.45
C HIS A 63 -9.99 -11.70 -6.51
N ASN A 64 -10.97 -12.22 -7.26
CA ASN A 64 -11.19 -13.67 -7.45
C ASN A 64 -11.34 -14.48 -6.16
N GLY A 65 -12.02 -13.94 -5.16
CA GLY A 65 -12.23 -14.56 -3.85
C GLY A 65 -11.13 -14.26 -2.83
N GLN A 66 -10.10 -13.51 -3.22
CA GLN A 66 -8.95 -13.19 -2.38
C GLN A 66 -8.92 -11.68 -2.05
N PRO A 67 -8.43 -11.28 -0.86
CA PRO A 67 -8.36 -9.89 -0.47
C PRO A 67 -7.20 -9.17 -1.16
N MET A 68 -7.51 -8.04 -1.80
CA MET A 68 -6.51 -7.17 -2.44
C MET A 68 -6.61 -5.77 -1.84
N LEU A 69 -5.49 -5.15 -1.48
CA LEU A 69 -5.49 -3.82 -0.89
C LEU A 69 -5.43 -2.75 -1.98
N TYR A 70 -6.29 -1.75 -1.90
CA TYR A 70 -6.33 -0.64 -2.85
C TYR A 70 -6.22 0.70 -2.13
N ILE A 71 -5.16 1.46 -2.42
CA ILE A 71 -4.93 2.82 -1.93
C ILE A 71 -5.65 3.82 -2.83
N LYS A 72 -6.53 4.63 -2.23
CA LYS A 72 -7.36 5.59 -2.97
C LYS A 72 -6.54 6.76 -3.53
N SER A 73 -6.93 7.27 -4.70
CA SER A 73 -6.37 8.48 -5.35
C SER A 73 -6.07 9.63 -4.38
N LYS A 74 -7.00 9.95 -3.48
CA LYS A 74 -6.87 11.06 -2.53
C LYS A 74 -5.70 10.91 -1.54
N SER A 75 -5.21 9.68 -1.33
CA SER A 75 -4.07 9.41 -0.45
C SER A 75 -2.75 9.24 -1.22
N ILE A 76 -2.75 9.32 -2.56
CA ILE A 76 -1.55 9.09 -3.37
C ILE A 76 -0.48 10.17 -3.13
N ASN A 77 -0.87 11.44 -2.98
CA ASN A 77 0.11 12.49 -2.67
C ASN A 77 0.75 12.26 -1.31
N ARG A 78 -0.05 11.92 -0.29
CA ARG A 78 0.45 11.59 1.05
C ARG A 78 1.37 10.38 1.03
N LEU A 79 0.99 9.34 0.30
CA LEU A 79 1.81 8.15 0.11
C LEU A 79 3.16 8.51 -0.52
N ARG A 80 3.16 9.28 -1.61
CA ARG A 80 4.37 9.71 -2.32
C ARG A 80 5.32 10.49 -1.42
N GLU A 81 4.81 11.42 -0.62
CA GLU A 81 5.63 12.16 0.37
C GLU A 81 6.38 11.24 1.33
N LEU A 82 5.73 10.14 1.74
CA LEU A 82 6.30 9.18 2.68
C LEU A 82 7.32 8.24 2.02
N VAL A 83 6.99 7.69 0.85
CA VAL A 83 7.75 6.57 0.29
C VAL A 83 8.81 6.97 -0.72
N ILE A 84 8.67 8.10 -1.43
CA ILE A 84 9.63 8.51 -2.48
C ILE A 84 11.10 8.47 -2.04
N PRO A 85 11.48 8.91 -0.82
CA PRO A 85 12.88 8.83 -0.37
C PRO A 85 13.46 7.41 -0.34
N TYR A 86 12.62 6.37 -0.29
CA TYR A 86 13.00 4.96 -0.14
C TYR A 86 12.76 4.14 -1.41
N ILE A 87 12.26 4.75 -2.48
CA ILE A 87 11.96 4.08 -3.74
C ILE A 87 13.13 4.23 -4.70
N LEU A 88 13.65 3.11 -5.21
CA LEU A 88 14.69 3.14 -6.22
C LEU A 88 14.14 3.68 -7.55
N PRO A 89 14.93 4.45 -8.33
CA PRO A 89 14.47 5.07 -9.58
C PRO A 89 13.79 4.09 -10.56
N MET A 90 14.30 2.86 -10.65
CA MET A 90 13.77 1.80 -11.52
C MET A 90 12.35 1.32 -11.14
N PHE A 91 11.91 1.54 -9.89
CA PHE A 91 10.56 1.20 -9.42
C PHE A 91 9.60 2.40 -9.38
N SER A 92 10.07 3.58 -9.78
CA SER A 92 9.27 4.82 -9.71
C SER A 92 7.99 4.78 -10.55
N TYR A 93 7.95 3.94 -11.60
CA TYR A 93 6.76 3.74 -12.43
C TYR A 93 5.55 3.21 -11.64
N LYS A 94 5.77 2.47 -10.54
CA LYS A 94 4.69 1.92 -9.69
C LYS A 94 3.90 2.99 -8.93
N ILE A 95 4.47 4.19 -8.80
CA ILE A 95 3.95 5.26 -7.92
C ILE A 95 3.66 6.55 -8.68
N ASN A 96 4.25 6.73 -9.86
CA ASN A 96 4.18 7.98 -10.63
C ASN A 96 3.09 8.03 -11.70
N HIS A 97 2.16 7.08 -11.71
CA HIS A 97 1.04 7.12 -12.65
C HIS A 97 0.13 8.34 -12.38
N GLY A 98 -0.25 9.07 -13.43
CA GLY A 98 -1.12 10.25 -13.37
C GLY A 98 -0.44 11.62 -13.17
N LYS A 99 0.89 11.70 -13.01
CA LYS A 99 1.60 12.99 -13.15
C LYS A 99 1.83 13.29 -14.63
N LYS A 100 1.02 14.19 -15.20
CA LYS A 100 1.43 14.95 -16.39
C LYS A 100 2.47 15.96 -15.92
N PHE A 101 3.71 15.82 -16.39
CA PHE A 101 4.67 16.92 -16.39
C PHE A 101 4.28 17.93 -17.48
#